data_AF-W1XQH7-F1
#
_entry.id   AF-W1XQH7-F1
#
_cell.length_a   1.000
_cell.length_b   1.000
_cell.length_c   1.000
_cell.angle_alpha   90.00
_cell.angle_beta   90.00
_cell.angle_gamma   90.00
#
_symmetry.space_group_name_H-M   'P 1'
#
loop_
_entity.id
_entity.type
_entity.pdbx_description
1 polymer ?
#
loop_
_entity_poly.entity_id
_entity_poly.type
_entity_poly.pdbx_seq_one_letter_code
_entity_poly.pdbx_strand_id
1 'polypeptide(L)' 'YLGSTVQVIPHITNEIKQNVYRVGKEDNADVVITEIGGTVGDIESLPFMEAIRQVKKEVVVMMYFTFT' A
#
# COMPACT_ATOMS: atom_id res chain seq x y z
N TYR A 1 -5.55 -12.12 -14.30
CA TYR A 1 -6.36 -12.80 -13.26
C TYR A 1 -7.20 -13.96 -13.83
N LEU A 2 -6.68 -14.81 -14.73
CA LEU A 2 -7.34 -16.06 -15.20
C LEU A 2 -8.86 -15.95 -15.53
N GLY A 3 -9.30 -14.85 -16.14
CA GLY A 3 -10.71 -14.61 -16.47
C GLY A 3 -11.56 -13.99 -15.35
N SER A 4 -11.02 -13.77 -14.15
CA SER A 4 -11.68 -13.05 -13.06
C SER A 4 -11.74 -11.55 -13.31
N THR A 5 -12.79 -10.90 -12.78
CA THR A 5 -12.94 -9.44 -12.80
C THR A 5 -11.87 -8.78 -11.96
N VAL A 6 -11.14 -7.84 -12.56
CA VAL A 6 -10.17 -7.00 -11.84
C VAL A 6 -10.92 -5.85 -11.18
N GLN A 7 -10.59 -5.58 -9.93
CA GLN A 7 -11.28 -4.64 -9.06
C GLN A 7 -10.28 -3.86 -8.22
N VAL A 8 -10.61 -2.64 -7.81
CA VAL A 8 -9.76 -1.83 -6.93
C VAL A 8 -9.41 -2.60 -5.66
N ILE A 9 -10.43 -3.14 -5.00
CA ILE A 9 -10.28 -4.08 -3.89
C ILE A 9 -10.69 -5.47 -4.41
N PRO A 10 -9.87 -6.52 -4.24
CA PRO A 10 -8.56 -6.52 -3.59
C PRO A 10 -7.38 -6.30 -4.55
N HIS A 11 -7.59 -6.29 -5.86
CA HIS A 11 -6.51 -6.48 -6.83
C HIS A 11 -5.51 -5.31 -6.86
N ILE A 12 -6.00 -4.07 -6.96
CA ILE A 12 -5.14 -2.88 -6.95
C ILE A 12 -4.55 -2.66 -5.56
N THR A 13 -5.35 -2.77 -4.50
CA THR A 13 -4.84 -2.61 -3.14
C THR A 13 -3.75 -3.64 -2.81
N ASN A 14 -3.88 -4.88 -3.27
CA ASN A 14 -2.86 -5.90 -3.08
C ASN A 14 -1.57 -5.58 -3.83
N GLU A 15 -1.65 -5.07 -5.06
CA GLU A 15 -0.47 -4.67 -5.82
C GLU A 15 0.30 -3.55 -5.11
N ILE A 16 -0.41 -2.54 -4.59
CA ILE A 16 0.17 -1.47 -3.78
C ILE A 16 0.89 -2.06 -2.56
N LYS A 17 0.21 -2.94 -1.79
CA LYS A 17 0.81 -3.59 -0.61
C LYS A 17 2.06 -4.39 -0.97
N GLN A 18 2.00 -5.18 -2.04
CA GLN A 18 3.13 -6.02 -2.48
C GLN A 18 4.36 -5.17 -2.83
N ASN A 19 4.16 -4.02 -3.48
CA ASN A 19 5.27 -3.10 -3.76
C ASN A 19 5.94 -2.60 -2.47
N VAL A 20 5.17 -2.19 -1.47
CA VAL A 20 5.76 -1.70 -0.21
C VAL A 20 6.41 -2.84 0.58
N TYR A 21 5.80 -4.02 0.64
CA TYR A 21 6.37 -5.19 1.33
C TYR A 21 7.66 -5.68 0.67
N ARG A 22 7.77 -5.56 -0.65
CA ARG A 22 8.97 -5.95 -1.39
C ARG A 22 10.17 -5.12 -0.95
N VAL A 23 10.02 -3.80 -0.87
CA VAL A 23 11.11 -2.90 -0.42
C VAL A 23 11.62 -3.28 0.97
N GLY A 24 10.70 -3.47 1.94
CA GLY A 24 11.10 -3.87 3.29
C GLY A 24 11.82 -5.22 3.35
N LYS A 25 11.45 -6.17 2.48
CA LYS A 25 12.06 -7.51 2.43
C LYS A 25 13.41 -7.52 1.72
N GLU A 26 13.54 -6.82 0.60
CA GLU A 26 14.76 -6.82 -0.21
C GLU A 26 15.92 -6.15 0.53
N ASP A 27 15.64 -5.05 1.23
CA ASP A 27 16.66 -4.30 1.97
C ASP A 27 16.85 -4.78 3.43
N ASN A 28 16.10 -5.81 3.87
CA ASN A 28 16.00 -6.24 5.27
C ASN A 28 15.81 -5.05 6.24
N ALA A 29 14.96 -4.09 5.84
CA ALA A 29 14.80 -2.84 6.56
C ALA A 29 13.95 -3.02 7.83
N ASP A 30 14.41 -2.45 8.93
CA ASP A 30 13.64 -2.38 10.19
C ASP A 30 12.46 -1.40 10.09
N VAL A 31 12.61 -0.36 9.26
CA VAL A 31 11.64 0.71 9.05
C VAL A 31 11.52 1.01 7.56
N VAL A 32 10.28 1.12 7.08
CA VAL A 32 9.97 1.56 5.71
C VAL A 32 9.14 2.84 5.77
N ILE A 33 9.61 3.89 5.09
CA ILE A 33 8.87 5.14 4.92
C ILE A 33 8.40 5.20 3.46
N THR A 34 7.10 5.26 3.26
CA THR A 34 6.47 5.32 1.94
C THR A 34 5.76 6.64 1.77
N GLU A 35 6.26 7.45 0.85
CA GLU A 35 5.57 8.67 0.43
C GLU A 35 4.41 8.33 -0.51
N ILE A 36 3.26 8.94 -0.25
CA ILE A 36 2.08 8.87 -1.10
C ILE A 36 1.84 10.27 -1.65
N GLY A 37 2.09 10.44 -2.95
CA GLY A 37 1.76 11.70 -3.60
C GLY A 37 0.25 11.91 -3.70
N GLY A 38 -0.16 13.18 -3.71
CA GLY A 38 -1.54 13.59 -3.92
C GLY A 38 -2.24 13.98 -2.62
N THR A 39 -3.42 14.58 -2.75
CA THR A 39 -4.12 15.16 -1.60
C THR A 39 -5.01 14.12 -0.94
N VAL A 40 -4.95 14.03 0.40
CA VAL A 40 -5.88 13.21 1.17
C VAL A 40 -7.32 13.69 0.93
N GLY A 41 -8.18 12.77 0.50
CA GLY A 41 -9.59 13.05 0.22
C GLY A 41 -9.91 13.12 -1.27
N ASP A 42 -8.90 13.24 -2.14
CA ASP A 42 -9.09 13.13 -3.58
C ASP A 42 -9.35 11.67 -3.98
N ILE A 43 -10.15 11.47 -5.02
CA ILE A 43 -10.57 10.14 -5.50
C ILE A 43 -9.36 9.25 -5.84
N GLU A 44 -8.28 9.85 -6.33
CA GLU A 44 -7.03 9.15 -6.66
C GLU A 44 -6.30 8.58 -5.44
N SER A 45 -6.48 9.17 -4.26
CA SER A 45 -5.85 8.74 -3.01
C SER A 45 -6.55 7.53 -2.38
N LEU A 46 -7.83 7.29 -2.70
CA LEU A 46 -8.66 6.27 -2.05
C LEU A 46 -8.07 4.85 -2.12
N PRO A 47 -7.52 4.36 -3.26
CA PRO A 47 -6.89 3.04 -3.30
C PRO A 47 -5.67 2.93 -2.39
N PHE A 48 -4.85 3.99 -2.30
CA PHE A 48 -3.68 4.02 -1.42
C PHE A 48 -4.09 4.04 0.06
N MET A 49 -5.06 4.88 0.41
CA MET A 49 -5.61 4.95 1.77
C MET A 49 -6.16 3.60 2.23
N GLU A 50 -6.88 2.90 1.36
CA GLU A 50 -7.41 1.57 1.68
C GLU A 50 -6.28 0.52 1.79
N ALA A 51 -5.26 0.57 0.92
CA ALA A 51 -4.10 -0.31 1.03
C ALA A 51 -3.37 -0.08 2.37
N ILE A 52 -3.11 1.17 2.76
CA ILE A 52 -2.48 1.54 4.04
C ILE A 52 -3.31 1.02 5.21
N ARG A 53 -4.65 1.17 5.15
CA ARG A 53 -5.56 0.66 6.18
C ARG A 53 -5.46 -0.86 6.34
N GLN A 54 -5.22 -1.60 5.26
CA GLN A 54 -4.99 -3.05 5.30
C GLN A 54 -3.59 -3.38 5.84
N VAL A 55 -2.54 -2.70 5.37
CA VAL A 55 -1.16 -2.85 5.84
C VAL A 55 -1.08 -2.71 7.36
N LYS A 56 -1.71 -1.66 7.91
CA LYS A 56 -1.75 -1.42 9.36
C LYS A 56 -2.34 -2.60 10.16
N LYS A 57 -3.22 -3.41 9.56
CA LYS A 57 -3.80 -4.60 10.19
C LYS A 57 -2.96 -5.86 10.00
N GLU A 58 -2.16 -5.92 8.94
CA GLU A 58 -1.43 -7.12 8.51
C GLU A 58 0.01 -7.17 9.03
N VAL A 59 0.64 -6.03 9.27
CA VAL A 59 2.10 -5.94 9.41
C VAL A 59 2.56 -5.76 10.87
N VAL A 60 3.68 -6.42 11.20
CA VAL A 60 4.41 -6.31 12.48
C VAL A 60 5.59 -5.32 12.38
N VAL A 61 6.10 -5.09 11.16
CA VAL A 61 7.18 -4.13 10.84
C VAL A 61 6.68 -2.70 10.91
N MET A 62 7.51 -1.77 11.35
CA MET A 62 7.15 -0.36 11.51
C MET A 62 7.15 0.35 10.14
N MET A 63 5.96 0.71 9.65
CA MET A 63 5.79 1.42 8.38
C MET A 63 5.20 2.80 8.61
N TYR A 64 5.82 3.82 8.02
CA TYR A 64 5.35 5.20 8.05
C TYR A 64 4.89 5.63 6.67
N PHE A 65 3.79 6.37 6.62
CA PHE A 65 3.23 6.91 5.39
C PHE A 65 3.13 8.44 5.51
N THR A 66 3.64 9.14 4.50
CA THR A 66 3.59 10.61 4.42
C THR A 66 2.87 11.05 3.15
N PHE A 67 2.17 12.18 3.20
CA PHE A 67 1.48 12.76 2.04
C PHE A 67 2.17 14.04 1.60
N THR A 68 2.31 14.23 0.29
CA THR A 68 2.85 15.45 -0.34
C THR A 68 1.81 16.16 -1.19
#